data_AF-A0A3A4YY62-F1
#
_entry.id   AF-A0A3A4YY62-F1
#
_cell.length_a   1.000
_cell.length_b   1.000
_cell.length_c   1.000
_cell.angle_alpha   90.00
_cell.angle_beta   90.00
_cell.angle_gamma   90.00
#
_symmetry.space_group_name_H-M   'P 1'
#
loop_
_entity.id
_entity.type
_entity.pdbx_description
1 polymer ?
#
loop_
_entity_poly.entity_id
_entity_poly.type
_entity_poly.pdbx_seq_one_letter_code
_entity_poly.pdbx_strand_id
1 'polypeptide(L)'
;MIPTIKWEGSHILMIDQRKLPAKVSWYRCRTYRDVIGAIKKMVIRGAPAIGIAAAMGLSLGASSIRAGNFVSFKKRFDNIAGEMLLARPTAVNLRWAVDRMRAVLETSAKSPVIAIKEALRNESESILTEDIEINHRIGINGAAIIPDEAAILTHCNAGSLATGGYGTALGVIRAGHEMGKKIKVFADETRPWLQGLRLTAFELIEEGIPVTVIVDSAAGSLMRRKMIDIVITGADRIASNGDTANKIGTYSLAVLARENNVPFYVAAPLSTIDMSVKDGDRIPVEERGSDEICIIRGRHLGPRDVPACNPAFDITPARYLSGIITEKGVILPPFKGTIKKAFSSQQA
;
A
#
# COMPACT_ATOMS: atom_id res chain seq x y z
N MET A 1 6.04 -10.79 -12.73
CA MET A 1 6.08 -10.00 -11.48
C MET A 1 7.16 -10.49 -10.53
N ILE A 2 7.96 -9.58 -10.00
CA ILE A 2 8.94 -9.90 -8.94
C ILE A 2 8.22 -9.92 -7.58
N PRO A 3 8.38 -10.95 -6.74
CA PRO A 3 7.74 -10.98 -5.42
C PRO A 3 8.27 -9.87 -4.50
N THR A 4 7.37 -9.14 -3.84
CA THR A 4 7.73 -8.09 -2.88
C THR A 4 8.33 -8.66 -1.60
N ILE A 5 7.74 -9.74 -1.11
CA ILE A 5 8.11 -10.41 0.12
C ILE A 5 7.78 -11.90 0.01
N LYS A 6 8.63 -12.76 0.56
CA LYS A 6 8.38 -14.21 0.63
C LYS A 6 9.13 -14.85 1.78
N TRP A 7 8.66 -16.02 2.20
CA TRP A 7 9.45 -16.89 3.05
C TRP A 7 10.53 -17.63 2.24
N GLU A 8 11.71 -17.77 2.83
CA GLU A 8 12.81 -18.62 2.36
C GLU A 8 13.24 -19.50 3.54
N GLY A 9 12.61 -20.67 3.67
CA GLY A 9 12.74 -21.54 4.83
C GLY A 9 12.34 -20.81 6.12
N SER A 10 13.31 -20.65 7.03
CA SER A 10 13.13 -20.02 8.35
C SER A 10 13.35 -18.50 8.37
N HIS A 11 13.59 -17.87 7.22
CA HIS A 11 13.85 -16.43 7.12
C HIS A 11 12.94 -15.76 6.08
N ILE A 12 12.82 -14.44 6.14
CA ILE A 12 12.01 -13.66 5.19
C ILE A 12 12.94 -12.96 4.21
N LEU A 13 12.59 -12.99 2.92
CA LEU A 13 13.22 -12.16 1.89
C LEU A 13 12.25 -11.05 1.48
N MET A 14 12.76 -9.82 1.41
CA MET A 14 12.06 -8.65 0.87
C MET A 14 12.86 -8.08 -0.28
N ILE A 15 12.22 -7.65 -1.36
CA ILE A 15 12.92 -6.86 -2.38
C ILE A 15 13.35 -5.52 -1.78
N ASP A 16 14.62 -5.15 -1.92
CA ASP A 16 15.15 -3.89 -1.40
C ASP A 16 14.77 -2.73 -2.34
N GLN A 17 13.58 -2.17 -2.13
CA GLN A 17 13.01 -1.14 -2.99
C GLN A 17 13.85 0.15 -3.05
N ARG A 18 14.77 0.36 -2.09
CA ARG A 18 15.69 1.51 -2.06
C ARG A 18 16.73 1.44 -3.18
N LYS A 19 17.00 0.24 -3.69
CA LYS A 19 18.00 -0.01 -4.74
C LYS A 19 17.39 -0.08 -6.14
N LEU A 20 16.06 -0.16 -6.23
CA LEU A 20 15.35 -0.02 -7.49
C LEU A 20 15.41 1.44 -8.00
N PRO A 21 15.49 1.63 -9.34
CA PRO A 21 15.49 0.60 -10.38
C PRO A 21 16.89 0.04 -10.72
N ALA A 22 17.96 0.57 -10.13
CA ALA A 22 19.33 0.27 -10.54
C ALA A 22 19.76 -1.19 -10.25
N LYS A 23 19.20 -1.81 -9.20
CA LYS A 23 19.55 -3.19 -8.83
C LYS A 23 18.40 -3.88 -8.11
N VAL A 24 17.98 -5.02 -8.67
CA VAL A 24 17.15 -5.99 -7.94
C VAL A 24 18.02 -6.70 -6.91
N SER A 25 17.69 -6.55 -5.63
CA SER A 25 18.41 -7.22 -4.54
C SER A 25 17.48 -7.57 -3.39
N TRP A 26 17.83 -8.60 -2.64
CA TRP A 26 17.01 -9.12 -1.55
C TRP A 26 17.58 -8.72 -0.20
N TYR A 27 16.72 -8.18 0.66
CA TYR A 27 16.99 -7.94 2.07
C TYR A 27 16.52 -9.15 2.88
N ARG A 28 17.46 -9.83 3.55
CA ARG A 28 17.19 -11.03 4.34
C ARG A 28 16.93 -10.66 5.79
N CYS A 29 15.73 -10.94 6.28
CA CYS A 29 15.35 -10.76 7.68
C CYS A 29 15.42 -12.08 8.42
N ARG A 30 16.25 -12.16 9.47
CA ARG A 30 16.39 -13.36 10.31
C ARG A 30 15.69 -13.25 11.66
N THR A 31 15.34 -12.03 12.05
CA THR A 31 14.63 -11.72 13.29
C THR A 31 13.47 -10.77 13.02
N TYR A 32 12.50 -10.70 13.93
CA TYR A 32 11.43 -9.70 13.85
C TYR A 32 11.97 -8.26 13.88
N ARG A 33 13.15 -8.04 14.49
CA ARG A 33 13.81 -6.73 14.52
C ARG A 33 14.39 -6.33 13.16
N ASP A 34 14.84 -7.30 12.36
CA ASP A 34 15.24 -7.04 10.98
C ASP A 34 14.04 -6.55 10.16
N VAL A 35 12.86 -7.13 10.39
CA VAL A 35 11.60 -6.70 9.76
C VAL A 35 11.21 -5.28 10.19
N ILE A 36 11.26 -4.97 11.49
CA ILE A 36 11.02 -3.59 11.98
C ILE A 36 12.01 -2.62 11.32
N GLY A 37 13.28 -2.99 11.24
CA GLY A 37 14.31 -2.21 10.56
C GLY A 37 14.01 -2.03 9.06
N ALA A 38 13.55 -3.07 8.38
CA ALA A 38 13.17 -3.03 6.97
C ALA A 38 11.98 -2.07 6.72
N ILE A 39 10.96 -2.10 7.57
CA ILE A 39 9.81 -1.19 7.51
C ILE A 39 10.26 0.26 7.77
N LYS A 40 11.02 0.52 8.84
CA LYS A 40 11.49 1.87 9.20
C LYS A 40 12.41 2.49 8.14
N LYS A 41 13.29 1.67 7.56
CA LYS A 41 14.26 2.11 6.56
C LYS A 41 13.68 2.14 5.14
N MET A 42 12.39 1.85 4.95
CA MET A 42 11.74 1.80 3.65
C MET A 42 12.35 0.77 2.68
N VAL A 43 12.87 -0.35 3.20
CA VAL A 43 13.23 -1.54 2.39
C VAL A 43 11.97 -2.09 1.74
N ILE A 44 10.91 -2.22 2.54
CA ILE A 44 9.55 -2.59 2.14
C ILE A 44 8.61 -1.43 2.48
N ARG A 45 7.68 -1.14 1.57
CA ARG A 45 6.73 -0.04 1.71
C ARG A 45 5.43 -0.37 0.98
N GLY A 46 4.40 0.44 1.22
CA GLY A 46 3.05 0.21 0.72
C GLY A 46 2.19 -0.37 1.83
N ALA A 47 0.98 0.18 1.98
CA ALA A 47 0.12 -0.14 3.12
C ALA A 47 -0.07 -1.67 3.27
N PRO A 48 -0.46 -2.43 2.22
CA PRO A 48 -0.60 -3.87 2.35
C PRO A 48 0.72 -4.63 2.57
N ALA A 49 1.79 -4.29 1.83
CA ALA A 49 3.10 -4.93 2.01
C ALA A 49 3.68 -4.75 3.42
N ILE A 50 3.43 -3.61 4.07
CA ILE A 50 3.82 -3.37 5.46
C ILE A 50 3.02 -4.26 6.42
N GLY A 51 1.71 -4.45 6.18
CA GLY A 51 0.88 -5.38 6.96
C GLY A 51 1.37 -6.82 6.86
N ILE A 52 1.65 -7.30 5.64
CA ILE A 52 2.21 -8.63 5.39
C ILE A 52 3.56 -8.78 6.09
N ALA A 53 4.46 -7.80 5.94
CA ALA A 53 5.76 -7.81 6.60
C ALA A 53 5.62 -7.90 8.12
N ALA A 54 4.70 -7.15 8.71
CA ALA A 54 4.43 -7.20 10.15
C ALA A 54 3.95 -8.59 10.59
N ALA A 55 2.99 -9.19 9.88
CA ALA A 55 2.50 -10.54 10.19
C ALA A 55 3.62 -11.60 10.12
N MET A 56 4.40 -11.59 9.03
CA MET A 56 5.54 -12.51 8.87
C MET A 56 6.61 -12.27 9.94
N GLY A 57 6.88 -10.99 10.28
CA GLY A 57 7.79 -10.61 11.36
C GLY A 57 7.33 -11.10 12.73
N LEU A 58 6.02 -11.05 13.02
CA LEU A 58 5.45 -11.62 14.24
C LEU A 58 5.59 -13.13 14.29
N SER A 59 5.35 -13.84 13.19
CA SER A 59 5.58 -15.28 13.10
C SER A 59 7.06 -15.64 13.31
N LEU A 60 7.98 -14.86 12.72
CA LEU A 60 9.42 -15.02 12.91
C LEU A 60 9.84 -14.80 14.38
N GLY A 61 9.28 -13.76 15.02
CA GLY A 61 9.46 -13.49 16.44
C GLY A 61 8.91 -14.61 17.32
N ALA A 62 7.68 -15.06 17.06
CA ALA A 62 7.01 -16.17 17.74
C ALA A 62 7.83 -17.45 17.71
N SER A 63 8.42 -17.76 16.55
CA SER A 63 9.27 -18.94 16.35
C SER A 63 10.48 -18.95 17.29
N SER A 64 11.04 -17.78 17.59
CA SER A 64 12.18 -17.60 18.51
C SER A 64 11.83 -17.68 20.00
N ILE A 65 10.55 -17.64 20.36
CA ILE A 65 10.11 -17.66 21.77
C ILE A 65 10.39 -19.03 22.39
N ARG A 66 11.08 -19.03 23.54
CA ARG A 66 11.19 -20.18 24.44
C ARG A 66 10.23 -19.98 25.61
N ALA A 67 9.21 -20.83 25.70
CA ALA A 67 8.15 -20.77 26.70
C ALA A 67 7.61 -22.17 26.97
N GLY A 68 7.36 -22.51 28.24
CA GLY A 68 6.83 -23.81 28.65
C GLY A 68 5.30 -23.89 28.69
N ASN A 69 4.61 -22.75 28.59
CA ASN A 69 3.15 -22.67 28.63
C ASN A 69 2.62 -21.46 27.85
N PHE A 70 1.31 -21.44 27.62
CA PHE A 70 0.63 -20.37 26.89
C PHE A 70 0.85 -18.98 27.50
N VAL A 71 0.70 -18.85 28.82
CA VAL A 71 0.79 -17.54 29.51
C VAL A 71 2.15 -16.89 29.29
N SER A 72 3.23 -17.65 29.45
CA SER A 72 4.60 -17.16 29.23
C SER A 72 4.91 -16.89 27.76
N PHE A 73 4.34 -17.69 26.83
CA PHE A 73 4.45 -17.46 25.40
C PHE A 73 3.74 -16.17 24.99
N LYS A 74 2.48 -16.01 25.40
CA LYS A 74 1.64 -14.85 25.11
C LYS A 74 2.30 -13.55 25.56
N LYS A 75 2.79 -13.49 26.80
CA LYS A 75 3.47 -12.29 27.32
C LYS A 75 4.65 -11.87 26.44
N ARG A 76 5.45 -12.83 25.96
CA ARG A 76 6.60 -12.54 25.07
C ARG A 76 6.14 -12.13 23.68
N PHE A 77 5.10 -12.78 23.14
CA PHE A 77 4.52 -12.42 21.85
C PHE A 77 3.94 -10.99 21.89
N ASP A 78 3.20 -10.64 22.93
CA ASP A 78 2.60 -9.31 23.10
C ASP A 78 3.65 -8.20 23.19
N ASN A 79 4.82 -8.47 23.79
CA ASN A 79 5.95 -7.54 23.76
C ASN A 79 6.48 -7.32 22.34
N ILE A 80 6.65 -8.40 21.56
CA ILE A 80 7.09 -8.32 20.15
C ILE A 80 6.06 -7.56 19.32
N ALA A 81 4.78 -7.81 19.52
CA ALA A 81 3.68 -7.08 18.87
C ALA A 81 3.70 -5.58 19.21
N GLY A 82 3.99 -5.24 20.48
CA GLY A 82 4.21 -3.86 20.91
C GLY A 82 5.36 -3.19 20.16
N GLU A 83 6.52 -3.85 20.03
CA GLU A 83 7.66 -3.33 19.25
C GLU A 83 7.31 -3.15 17.77
N MET A 84 6.57 -4.10 17.17
CA MET A 84 6.16 -4.04 15.77
C MET A 84 5.24 -2.85 15.48
N LEU A 85 4.28 -2.54 16.37
CA LEU A 85 3.38 -1.39 16.23
C LEU A 85 4.12 -0.05 16.22
N LEU A 86 5.29 0.03 16.87
CA LEU A 86 6.16 1.20 16.87
C LEU A 86 7.03 1.31 15.62
N ALA A 87 6.93 0.37 14.68
CA ALA A 87 7.66 0.47 13.41
C ALA A 87 7.19 1.69 12.62
N ARG A 88 5.88 1.85 12.45
CA ARG A 88 5.21 3.01 11.82
C ARG A 88 3.81 3.20 12.44
N PRO A 89 3.65 3.99 13.51
CA PRO A 89 2.40 4.08 14.29
C PRO A 89 1.17 4.52 13.50
N THR A 90 1.36 5.24 12.40
CA THR A 90 0.29 5.74 11.51
C THR A 90 -0.12 4.72 10.43
N ALA A 91 0.54 3.57 10.31
CA ALA A 91 0.20 2.55 9.31
C ALA A 91 -0.97 1.67 9.80
N VAL A 92 -2.16 1.86 9.22
CA VAL A 92 -3.38 1.12 9.62
C VAL A 92 -3.28 -0.38 9.30
N ASN A 93 -2.76 -0.75 8.13
CA ASN A 93 -2.58 -2.14 7.73
C ASN A 93 -1.56 -2.89 8.61
N LEU A 94 -0.58 -2.18 9.18
CA LEU A 94 0.32 -2.75 10.18
C LEU A 94 -0.47 -3.16 11.42
N ARG A 95 -1.28 -2.25 11.95
CA ARG A 95 -2.12 -2.51 13.12
C ARG A 95 -3.12 -3.64 12.84
N TRP A 96 -3.81 -3.60 11.71
CA TRP A 96 -4.71 -4.66 11.26
C TRP A 96 -4.03 -6.03 11.26
N ALA A 97 -2.82 -6.14 10.71
CA ALA A 97 -2.06 -7.39 10.68
C ALA A 97 -1.66 -7.85 12.08
N VAL A 98 -1.22 -6.93 12.96
CA VAL A 98 -0.89 -7.25 14.36
C VAL A 98 -2.12 -7.77 15.10
N ASP A 99 -3.28 -7.13 14.94
CA ASP A 99 -4.51 -7.51 15.61
C ASP A 99 -5.03 -8.86 15.10
N ARG A 100 -4.91 -9.13 13.79
CA ARG A 100 -5.22 -10.43 13.18
C ARG A 100 -4.33 -11.55 13.73
N MET A 101 -3.03 -11.31 13.84
CA MET A 101 -2.10 -12.29 14.43
C MET A 101 -2.35 -12.54 15.93
N ARG A 102 -2.75 -11.49 16.67
CA ARG A 102 -3.19 -11.66 18.07
C ARG A 102 -4.46 -12.49 18.18
N ALA A 103 -5.44 -12.30 17.29
CA ALA A 103 -6.64 -13.12 17.29
C ALA A 103 -6.32 -14.62 17.14
N VAL A 104 -5.40 -14.98 16.25
CA VAL A 104 -4.93 -16.38 16.10
C VAL A 104 -4.26 -16.91 17.38
N LEU A 105 -3.50 -16.08 18.07
CA LEU A 105 -2.92 -16.45 19.36
C LEU A 105 -4.00 -16.75 20.41
N GLU A 106 -5.02 -15.90 20.52
CA GLU A 106 -6.10 -16.07 21.50
C GLU A 106 -6.96 -17.31 21.19
N THR A 107 -7.29 -17.57 19.92
CA THR A 107 -8.05 -18.77 19.53
C THR A 107 -7.26 -20.06 19.74
N SER A 108 -5.92 -19.98 19.73
CA SER A 108 -5.02 -21.11 19.95
C SER A 108 -4.62 -21.31 21.42
N ALA A 109 -5.27 -20.64 22.38
CA ALA A 109 -4.83 -20.61 23.79
C ALA A 109 -4.74 -21.98 24.49
N LYS A 110 -5.53 -22.96 24.03
CA LYS A 110 -5.55 -24.34 24.57
C LYS A 110 -4.55 -25.27 23.89
N SER A 111 -3.89 -24.81 22.82
CA SER A 111 -2.97 -25.61 22.03
C SER A 111 -1.56 -25.64 22.64
N PRO A 112 -0.76 -26.70 22.41
CA PRO A 112 0.67 -26.69 22.73
C PRO A 112 1.39 -25.54 22.02
N VAL A 113 2.46 -25.00 22.62
CA VAL A 113 3.22 -23.86 22.06
C VAL A 113 3.73 -24.12 20.64
N ILE A 114 4.05 -25.38 20.30
CA ILE A 114 4.48 -25.75 18.95
C ILE A 114 3.35 -25.51 17.93
N ALA A 115 2.13 -25.96 18.23
CA ALA A 115 0.96 -25.76 17.38
C ALA A 115 0.58 -24.27 17.27
N ILE A 116 0.78 -23.47 18.33
CA ILE A 116 0.57 -22.01 18.28
C ILE A 116 1.54 -21.35 17.29
N LYS A 117 2.83 -21.75 17.31
CA LYS A 117 3.83 -21.22 16.38
C LYS A 117 3.49 -21.57 14.93
N GLU A 118 3.03 -22.79 14.69
CA GLU A 118 2.56 -23.25 13.38
C GLU A 118 1.33 -22.46 12.91
N ALA A 119 0.33 -22.28 13.76
CA ALA A 119 -0.86 -21.47 13.44
C ALA A 119 -0.49 -20.02 13.07
N LEU A 120 0.42 -19.39 13.81
CA LEU A 120 0.92 -18.05 13.50
C LEU A 120 1.72 -18.01 12.18
N ARG A 121 2.44 -19.09 11.84
CA ARG A 121 3.12 -19.20 10.56
C ARG A 121 2.12 -19.29 9.40
N ASN A 122 1.16 -20.19 9.50
CA ASN A 122 0.12 -20.38 8.49
C ASN A 122 -0.69 -19.09 8.29
N GLU A 123 -1.03 -18.39 9.38
CA GLU A 123 -1.74 -17.11 9.29
C GLU A 123 -0.95 -16.05 8.52
N SER A 124 0.36 -15.95 8.76
CA SER A 124 1.20 -14.99 8.05
C SER A 124 1.29 -15.27 6.54
N GLU A 125 1.23 -16.54 6.13
CA GLU A 125 1.21 -16.97 4.74
C GLU A 125 -0.18 -16.77 4.11
N SER A 126 -1.23 -17.02 4.87
CA SER A 126 -2.63 -16.75 4.50
C SER A 126 -2.85 -15.25 4.24
N ILE A 127 -2.35 -14.36 5.10
CA ILE A 127 -2.42 -12.90 4.88
C ILE A 127 -1.78 -12.49 3.55
N LEU A 128 -0.61 -13.05 3.21
CA LEU A 128 0.05 -12.78 1.92
C LEU A 128 -0.79 -13.31 0.73
N THR A 129 -1.28 -14.53 0.84
CA THR A 129 -2.07 -15.18 -0.22
C THR A 129 -3.39 -14.45 -0.47
N GLU A 130 -4.08 -14.08 0.61
CA GLU A 130 -5.32 -13.32 0.55
C GLU A 130 -5.11 -11.92 -0.03
N ASP A 131 -4.00 -11.25 0.29
CA ASP A 131 -3.69 -9.94 -0.29
C ASP A 131 -3.53 -10.02 -1.82
N ILE A 132 -2.84 -11.04 -2.33
CA ILE A 132 -2.70 -11.27 -3.77
C ILE A 132 -4.08 -11.47 -4.41
N GLU A 133 -4.92 -12.31 -3.82
CA GLU A 133 -6.29 -12.57 -4.32
C GLU A 133 -7.19 -11.31 -4.26
N ILE A 134 -7.09 -10.54 -3.17
CA ILE A 134 -7.76 -9.24 -3.03
C ILE A 134 -7.33 -8.29 -4.15
N ASN A 135 -6.03 -8.19 -4.44
CA ASN A 135 -5.51 -7.32 -5.48
C ASN A 135 -5.97 -7.74 -6.88
N HIS A 136 -6.04 -9.04 -7.17
CA HIS A 136 -6.63 -9.54 -8.41
C HIS A 136 -8.10 -9.12 -8.55
N ARG A 137 -8.90 -9.27 -7.49
CA ARG A 137 -10.31 -8.83 -7.50
C ARG A 137 -10.45 -7.33 -7.66
N ILE A 138 -9.64 -6.52 -6.97
CA ILE A 138 -9.59 -5.06 -7.17
C ILE A 138 -9.28 -4.76 -8.63
N GLY A 139 -8.29 -5.44 -9.21
CA GLY A 139 -7.90 -5.28 -10.60
C GLY A 139 -9.04 -5.54 -11.57
N ILE A 140 -9.69 -6.70 -11.46
CA ILE A 140 -10.83 -7.10 -12.31
C ILE A 140 -11.99 -6.11 -12.17
N ASN A 141 -12.37 -5.76 -10.93
CA ASN A 141 -13.46 -4.83 -10.66
C ASN A 141 -13.18 -3.43 -11.23
N GLY A 142 -11.93 -2.97 -11.16
CA GLY A 142 -11.52 -1.69 -11.71
C GLY A 142 -11.36 -1.72 -13.22
N ALA A 143 -10.89 -2.82 -13.81
CA ALA A 143 -10.70 -2.91 -15.26
C ALA A 143 -12.00 -2.69 -16.03
N ALA A 144 -13.15 -3.04 -15.44
CA ALA A 144 -14.47 -2.80 -16.01
C ALA A 144 -14.78 -1.31 -16.24
N ILE A 145 -14.14 -0.38 -15.52
CA ILE A 145 -14.39 1.07 -15.67
C ILE A 145 -13.43 1.74 -16.67
N ILE A 146 -12.34 1.05 -17.05
CA ILE A 146 -11.36 1.57 -18.01
C ILE A 146 -11.94 1.46 -19.43
N PRO A 147 -11.92 2.52 -20.26
CA PRO A 147 -12.24 2.41 -21.68
C PRO A 147 -11.31 1.42 -22.44
N ASP A 148 -11.74 0.92 -23.60
CA ASP A 148 -10.92 -0.01 -24.40
C ASP A 148 -9.61 0.61 -24.90
N GLU A 149 -9.62 1.92 -25.13
CA GLU A 149 -8.41 2.73 -25.38
C GLU A 149 -8.37 3.84 -24.32
N ALA A 150 -7.33 3.85 -23.48
CA ALA A 150 -7.28 4.75 -22.33
C ALA A 150 -5.86 5.22 -22.01
N ALA A 151 -5.71 6.53 -21.84
CA ALA A 151 -4.60 7.18 -21.17
C ALA A 151 -4.89 7.31 -19.66
N ILE A 152 -4.23 6.46 -18.87
CA ILE A 152 -4.44 6.38 -17.41
C ILE A 152 -3.32 7.15 -16.72
N LEU A 153 -3.67 8.12 -15.88
CA LEU A 153 -2.70 8.76 -14.99
C LEU A 153 -2.72 8.11 -13.61
N THR A 154 -1.54 7.87 -13.06
CA THR A 154 -1.38 7.34 -11.70
C THR A 154 -0.31 8.11 -10.93
N HIS A 155 -0.37 7.99 -9.61
CA HIS A 155 0.47 8.72 -8.68
C HIS A 155 1.06 7.77 -7.63
N CYS A 156 2.29 8.03 -7.20
CA CYS A 156 3.06 7.15 -6.31
C CYS A 156 3.33 5.78 -6.94
N ASN A 157 3.36 4.75 -6.09
CA ASN A 157 3.45 3.35 -6.47
C ASN A 157 2.44 2.57 -5.62
N ALA A 158 1.37 2.13 -6.26
CA ALA A 158 0.31 1.28 -5.72
C ALA A 158 0.19 0.00 -6.58
N GLY A 159 1.37 -0.57 -6.87
CA GLY A 159 1.54 -1.76 -7.69
C GLY A 159 1.95 -2.99 -6.89
N SER A 160 2.51 -3.98 -7.57
CA SER A 160 2.93 -5.25 -6.98
C SER A 160 3.95 -5.01 -5.86
N LEU A 161 4.87 -4.05 -6.06
CA LEU A 161 5.88 -3.66 -5.07
C LEU A 161 5.29 -3.04 -3.78
N ALA A 162 4.05 -2.54 -3.82
CA ALA A 162 3.39 -1.95 -2.66
C ALA A 162 2.49 -2.94 -1.90
N THR A 163 2.35 -4.17 -2.40
CA THR A 163 1.46 -5.21 -1.87
C THR A 163 2.18 -6.56 -1.80
N GLY A 164 1.45 -7.64 -1.52
CA GLY A 164 1.94 -9.02 -1.62
C GLY A 164 2.19 -9.48 -3.07
N GLY A 165 1.57 -8.79 -4.03
CA GLY A 165 1.66 -9.05 -5.46
C GLY A 165 0.50 -8.40 -6.20
N TYR A 166 0.62 -8.27 -7.52
CA TYR A 166 -0.35 -7.66 -8.45
C TYR A 166 -0.56 -6.15 -8.25
N GLY A 167 -0.88 -5.71 -7.04
CA GLY A 167 -1.08 -4.29 -6.69
C GLY A 167 -2.54 -3.86 -6.75
N THR A 168 -2.82 -2.63 -6.31
CA THR A 168 -4.18 -2.08 -6.32
C THR A 168 -4.42 -1.26 -7.58
N ALA A 169 -3.96 0.00 -7.62
CA ALA A 169 -4.12 0.87 -8.77
C ALA A 169 -3.42 0.31 -10.01
N LEU A 170 -2.18 -0.20 -9.87
CA LEU A 170 -1.54 -0.87 -11.00
C LEU A 170 -2.13 -2.25 -11.24
N GLY A 171 -2.78 -2.90 -10.25
CA GLY A 171 -3.58 -4.11 -10.45
C GLY A 171 -4.73 -3.89 -11.42
N VAL A 172 -5.41 -2.75 -11.31
CA VAL A 172 -6.47 -2.32 -12.24
C VAL A 172 -5.92 -2.11 -13.65
N ILE A 173 -4.74 -1.49 -13.78
CA ILE A 173 -4.05 -1.30 -15.05
C ILE A 173 -3.62 -2.65 -15.66
N ARG A 174 -3.05 -3.55 -14.84
CA ARG A 174 -2.63 -4.90 -15.25
C ARG A 174 -3.82 -5.71 -15.75
N ALA A 175 -4.91 -5.75 -14.99
CA ALA A 175 -6.13 -6.44 -15.40
C ALA A 175 -6.66 -5.89 -16.73
N GLY A 176 -6.68 -4.57 -16.91
CA GLY A 176 -7.09 -3.96 -18.18
C GLY A 176 -6.16 -4.36 -19.34
N HIS A 177 -4.85 -4.41 -19.12
CA HIS A 177 -3.88 -4.82 -20.13
C HIS A 177 -4.01 -6.32 -20.47
N GLU A 178 -4.19 -7.18 -19.47
CA GLU A 178 -4.43 -8.62 -19.60
C GLU A 178 -5.74 -8.90 -20.38
N MET A 179 -6.75 -8.03 -20.25
CA MET A 179 -7.99 -8.06 -21.03
C MET A 179 -7.82 -7.55 -22.48
N GLY A 180 -6.62 -7.15 -22.89
CA GLY A 180 -6.33 -6.68 -24.24
C GLY A 180 -6.69 -5.21 -24.51
N LYS A 181 -6.99 -4.42 -23.47
CA LYS A 181 -7.24 -2.98 -23.64
C LYS A 181 -5.97 -2.25 -24.05
N LYS A 182 -6.10 -1.27 -24.93
CA LYS A 182 -5.00 -0.41 -25.37
C LYS A 182 -4.75 0.69 -24.34
N ILE A 183 -3.99 0.33 -23.32
CA ILE A 183 -3.68 1.23 -22.21
C ILE A 183 -2.33 1.90 -22.43
N LYS A 184 -2.29 3.21 -22.19
CA LYS A 184 -1.06 3.97 -21.98
C LYS A 184 -1.09 4.57 -20.58
N VAL A 185 -0.03 4.36 -19.82
CA VAL A 185 0.09 4.90 -18.47
C VAL A 185 0.93 6.16 -18.46
N PHE A 186 0.44 7.20 -17.82
CA PHE A 186 1.23 8.32 -17.35
C PHE A 186 1.48 8.11 -15.85
N ALA A 187 2.74 8.13 -15.44
CA ALA A 187 3.12 7.99 -14.03
C ALA A 187 3.79 9.27 -13.58
N ASP A 188 3.19 9.96 -12.61
CA ASP A 188 3.84 11.07 -11.92
C ASP A 188 5.13 10.56 -11.25
N GLU A 189 6.25 11.26 -11.38
CA GLU A 189 7.52 10.82 -10.79
C GLU A 189 7.41 10.67 -9.26
N THR A 190 6.54 11.45 -8.64
CA THR A 190 6.14 11.47 -7.23
C THR A 190 7.26 11.89 -6.29
N ARG A 191 7.58 13.19 -6.30
CA ARG A 191 8.50 13.76 -5.31
C ARG A 191 7.92 13.69 -3.88
N PRO A 192 8.78 13.69 -2.85
CA PRO A 192 10.24 13.75 -2.93
C PRO A 192 10.94 12.40 -3.17
N TRP A 193 10.31 11.27 -2.87
CA TRP A 193 10.98 9.96 -2.83
C TRP A 193 11.07 9.26 -4.20
N LEU A 194 10.35 9.80 -5.19
CA LEU A 194 10.35 9.39 -6.59
C LEU A 194 9.77 7.99 -6.80
N GLN A 195 8.69 7.63 -6.10
CA GLN A 195 8.08 6.31 -6.21
C GLN A 195 7.62 6.00 -7.63
N GLY A 196 6.99 6.95 -8.32
CA GLY A 196 6.46 6.70 -9.66
C GLY A 196 7.57 6.49 -10.68
N LEU A 197 8.63 7.31 -10.62
CA LEU A 197 9.80 7.14 -11.48
C LEU A 197 10.59 5.85 -11.14
N ARG A 198 10.80 5.55 -9.86
CA ARG A 198 11.70 4.46 -9.45
C ARG A 198 11.06 3.09 -9.39
N LEU A 199 9.76 3.03 -9.07
CA LEU A 199 9.06 1.77 -8.78
C LEU A 199 7.94 1.52 -9.79
N THR A 200 7.03 2.48 -10.00
CA THR A 200 5.90 2.31 -10.95
C THR A 200 6.39 2.14 -12.37
N ALA A 201 7.25 3.03 -12.85
CA ALA A 201 7.81 2.90 -14.20
C ALA A 201 8.63 1.61 -14.35
N PHE A 202 9.39 1.23 -13.31
CA PHE A 202 10.16 0.00 -13.30
C PHE A 202 9.27 -1.25 -13.47
N GLU A 203 8.26 -1.42 -12.61
CA GLU A 203 7.43 -2.64 -12.67
C GLU A 203 6.56 -2.71 -13.93
N LEU A 204 6.09 -1.56 -14.46
CA LEU A 204 5.32 -1.54 -15.70
C LEU A 204 6.19 -1.87 -16.92
N ILE A 205 7.43 -1.37 -16.99
CA ILE A 205 8.37 -1.70 -18.07
C ILE A 205 8.75 -3.19 -18.06
N GLU A 206 9.04 -3.75 -16.89
CA GLU A 206 9.36 -5.19 -16.72
C GLU A 206 8.25 -6.11 -17.23
N GLU A 207 7.04 -5.60 -17.39
CA GLU A 207 5.85 -6.34 -17.78
C GLU A 207 5.30 -5.94 -19.15
N GLY A 208 6.00 -5.07 -19.86
CA GLY A 208 5.60 -4.63 -21.20
C GLY A 208 4.39 -3.70 -21.23
N ILE A 209 4.00 -3.10 -20.10
CA ILE A 209 2.90 -2.13 -20.04
C ILE A 209 3.44 -0.74 -20.43
N PRO A 210 2.91 -0.09 -21.50
CA PRO A 210 3.41 1.20 -21.94
C PRO A 210 3.26 2.28 -20.85
N VAL A 211 4.38 2.88 -20.45
CA VAL A 211 4.42 3.93 -19.41
C VAL A 211 5.24 5.13 -19.87
N THR A 212 4.77 6.34 -19.54
CA THR A 212 5.47 7.61 -19.69
C THR A 212 5.55 8.28 -18.33
N VAL A 213 6.77 8.53 -17.83
CA VAL A 213 6.95 9.28 -16.58
C VAL A 213 6.82 10.77 -16.86
N ILE A 214 6.14 11.48 -15.97
CA ILE A 214 5.99 12.94 -16.02
C ILE A 214 6.42 13.55 -14.68
N VAL A 215 6.88 14.80 -14.70
CA VAL A 215 7.01 15.57 -13.45
C VAL A 215 5.61 15.84 -12.88
N ASP A 216 5.49 15.85 -11.55
CA ASP A 216 4.19 15.97 -10.87
C ASP A 216 3.39 17.21 -11.34
N SER A 217 4.08 18.32 -11.62
CA SER A 217 3.49 19.58 -12.09
C SER A 217 2.96 19.54 -13.53
N ALA A 218 3.29 18.53 -14.33
CA ALA A 218 2.81 18.40 -15.70
C ALA A 218 1.39 17.82 -15.78
N ALA A 219 0.92 17.12 -14.74
CA ALA A 219 -0.38 16.44 -14.72
C ALA A 219 -1.54 17.36 -15.15
N GLY A 220 -1.63 18.56 -14.56
CA GLY A 220 -2.67 19.53 -14.91
C GLY A 220 -2.61 20.01 -16.35
N SER A 221 -1.41 20.22 -16.90
CA SER A 221 -1.25 20.60 -18.31
C SER A 221 -1.69 19.49 -19.26
N LEU A 222 -1.45 18.22 -18.92
CA LEU A 222 -1.85 17.08 -19.73
C LEU A 222 -3.36 16.85 -19.67
N MET A 223 -3.97 16.98 -18.50
CA MET A 223 -5.43 16.95 -18.33
C MET A 223 -6.11 18.06 -19.14
N ARG A 224 -5.59 19.30 -19.08
CA ARG A 224 -6.12 20.44 -19.86
C ARG A 224 -6.05 20.21 -21.37
N ARG A 225 -5.03 19.49 -21.82
CA ARG A 225 -4.87 19.08 -23.22
C ARG A 225 -5.68 17.83 -23.59
N LYS A 226 -6.52 17.32 -22.68
CA LYS A 226 -7.32 16.09 -22.84
C LYS A 226 -6.48 14.87 -23.19
N MET A 227 -5.27 14.79 -22.63
CA MET A 227 -4.35 13.66 -22.86
C MET A 227 -4.53 12.55 -21.83
N ILE A 228 -5.38 12.74 -20.82
CA ILE A 228 -5.65 11.80 -19.73
C ILE A 228 -7.16 11.52 -19.72
N ASP A 229 -7.53 10.25 -19.76
CA ASP A 229 -8.92 9.80 -19.79
C ASP A 229 -9.44 9.43 -18.40
N ILE A 230 -8.56 8.96 -17.52
CA ILE A 230 -8.92 8.51 -16.18
C ILE A 230 -7.71 8.62 -15.24
N VAL A 231 -7.96 8.98 -13.98
CA VAL A 231 -6.97 8.93 -12.90
C VAL A 231 -7.28 7.78 -11.97
N ILE A 232 -6.28 6.93 -11.70
CA ILE A 232 -6.40 5.82 -10.73
C ILE A 232 -5.20 5.87 -9.78
N THR A 233 -5.47 6.02 -8.49
CA THR A 233 -4.45 6.05 -7.44
C THR A 233 -4.72 4.99 -6.37
N GLY A 234 -3.73 4.72 -5.52
CA GLY A 234 -3.92 3.91 -4.32
C GLY A 234 -4.47 4.73 -3.15
N ALA A 235 -4.46 4.12 -1.96
CA ALA A 235 -4.68 4.82 -0.69
C ALA A 235 -3.78 4.24 0.40
N ASP A 236 -3.43 5.08 1.38
CA ASP A 236 -2.79 4.65 2.63
C ASP A 236 -3.81 4.50 3.77
N ARG A 237 -4.90 5.30 3.75
CA ARG A 237 -6.03 5.16 4.66
C ARG A 237 -7.27 5.83 4.08
N ILE A 238 -8.44 5.22 4.25
CA ILE A 238 -9.73 5.82 3.86
C ILE A 238 -10.61 5.94 5.11
N ALA A 239 -11.13 7.13 5.40
CA ALA A 239 -12.07 7.34 6.49
C ALA A 239 -13.47 6.80 6.13
N SER A 240 -14.34 6.60 7.13
CA SER A 240 -15.69 6.05 6.91
C SER A 240 -16.62 6.93 6.05
N ASN A 241 -16.28 8.20 5.81
CA ASN A 241 -16.99 9.08 4.86
C ASN A 241 -16.44 9.02 3.42
N GLY A 242 -15.35 8.27 3.18
CA GLY A 242 -14.66 8.16 1.89
C GLY A 242 -13.49 9.12 1.70
N ASP A 243 -13.22 10.03 2.65
CA ASP A 243 -12.02 10.88 2.56
C ASP A 243 -10.78 10.01 2.59
N THR A 244 -9.88 10.25 1.65
CA THR A 244 -8.76 9.35 1.38
C THR A 244 -7.45 10.05 1.65
N ALA A 245 -6.66 9.48 2.55
CA ALA A 245 -5.25 9.82 2.70
C ALA A 245 -4.43 9.00 1.70
N ASN A 246 -3.63 9.68 0.88
CA ASN A 246 -2.68 9.05 -0.04
C ASN A 246 -1.43 9.92 -0.17
N LYS A 247 -0.44 9.46 -0.94
CA LYS A 247 0.83 10.18 -1.17
C LYS A 247 0.59 11.65 -1.53
N ILE A 248 1.37 12.55 -0.90
CA ILE A 248 1.36 13.99 -1.18
C ILE A 248 1.38 14.27 -2.69
N GLY A 249 0.48 15.12 -3.15
CA GLY A 249 0.18 15.37 -4.57
C GLY A 249 -1.15 14.76 -5.02
N THR A 250 -1.69 13.77 -4.30
CA THR A 250 -2.97 13.11 -4.66
C THR A 250 -4.14 14.08 -4.59
N TYR A 251 -4.21 14.93 -3.56
CA TYR A 251 -5.26 15.94 -3.44
C TYR A 251 -5.21 16.94 -4.61
N SER A 252 -4.03 17.46 -4.94
CA SER A 252 -3.84 18.36 -6.08
C SER A 252 -4.28 17.69 -7.38
N LEU A 253 -3.97 16.42 -7.56
CA LEU A 253 -4.37 15.64 -8.73
C LEU A 253 -5.90 15.50 -8.82
N ALA A 254 -6.57 15.25 -7.70
CA ALA A 254 -8.03 15.13 -7.64
C ALA A 254 -8.74 16.46 -7.95
N VAL A 255 -8.18 17.59 -7.52
CA VAL A 255 -8.67 18.94 -7.88
C VAL A 255 -8.52 19.18 -9.38
N LEU A 256 -7.35 18.90 -9.95
CA LEU A 256 -7.08 19.06 -11.37
C LEU A 256 -7.97 18.15 -12.22
N ALA A 257 -8.18 16.90 -11.79
CA ALA A 257 -9.07 15.96 -12.48
C ALA A 257 -10.50 16.49 -12.53
N ARG A 258 -11.03 16.98 -11.39
CA ARG A 258 -12.36 17.59 -11.33
C ARG A 258 -12.50 18.81 -12.23
N GLU A 259 -11.52 19.72 -12.22
CA GLU A 259 -11.53 20.92 -13.07
C GLU A 259 -11.56 20.58 -14.57
N ASN A 260 -10.92 19.47 -14.96
CA ASN A 260 -10.85 19.03 -16.36
C ASN A 260 -11.87 17.95 -16.71
N ASN A 261 -12.83 17.65 -15.83
CA ASN A 261 -13.84 16.59 -16.00
C ASN A 261 -13.24 15.19 -16.27
N VAL A 262 -12.09 14.89 -15.67
CA VAL A 262 -11.46 13.57 -15.71
C VAL A 262 -11.92 12.78 -14.48
N PRO A 263 -12.46 11.55 -14.65
CA PRO A 263 -12.87 10.74 -13.51
C PRO A 263 -11.67 10.32 -12.65
N PHE A 264 -11.85 10.38 -11.34
CA PHE A 264 -10.79 10.11 -10.36
C PHE A 264 -11.19 8.95 -9.45
N TYR A 265 -10.46 7.85 -9.52
CA TYR A 265 -10.71 6.65 -8.72
C TYR A 265 -9.57 6.36 -7.75
N VAL A 266 -9.96 5.79 -6.61
CA VAL A 266 -9.05 5.23 -5.61
C VAL A 266 -9.22 3.71 -5.63
N ALA A 267 -8.13 2.96 -5.73
CA ALA A 267 -8.10 1.51 -5.65
C ALA A 267 -7.44 1.06 -4.35
N ALA A 268 -8.22 0.45 -3.45
CA ALA A 268 -7.74 0.02 -2.15
C ALA A 268 -8.58 -1.15 -1.60
N PRO A 269 -7.97 -2.07 -0.82
CA PRO A 269 -8.72 -3.13 -0.17
C PRO A 269 -9.54 -2.61 1.00
N LEU A 270 -10.60 -3.34 1.40
CA LEU A 270 -11.41 -2.97 2.57
C LEU A 270 -10.57 -2.81 3.86
N SER A 271 -9.45 -3.53 4.00
CA SER A 271 -8.52 -3.39 5.13
C SER A 271 -7.85 -2.01 5.24
N THR A 272 -7.92 -1.19 4.20
CA THR A 272 -7.41 0.20 4.18
C THR A 272 -8.48 1.20 4.63
N ILE A 273 -9.75 0.79 4.71
CA ILE A 273 -10.85 1.64 5.19
C ILE A 273 -10.92 1.56 6.72
N ASP A 274 -10.63 2.67 7.37
CA ASP A 274 -10.67 2.84 8.82
C ASP A 274 -12.06 3.31 9.25
N MET A 275 -12.93 2.34 9.56
CA MET A 275 -14.30 2.61 10.02
C MET A 275 -14.37 3.35 11.36
N SER A 276 -13.26 3.44 12.12
CA SER A 276 -13.20 4.18 13.38
C SER A 276 -13.00 5.69 13.20
N VAL A 277 -12.52 6.10 12.03
CA VAL A 277 -12.25 7.50 11.68
C VAL A 277 -13.42 8.04 10.85
N LYS A 278 -14.06 9.13 11.31
CA LYS A 278 -15.27 9.65 10.62
C LYS A 278 -14.98 10.48 9.36
N ASP A 279 -13.84 11.15 9.30
CA ASP A 279 -13.47 12.09 8.24
C ASP A 279 -11.95 12.22 8.12
N GLY A 280 -11.49 12.77 6.99
CA GLY A 280 -10.07 12.85 6.64
C GLY A 280 -9.24 13.77 7.55
N ASP A 281 -9.86 14.79 8.14
CA ASP A 281 -9.19 15.74 9.06
C ASP A 281 -8.66 15.07 10.34
N ARG A 282 -9.17 13.88 10.67
CA ARG A 282 -8.70 13.07 11.81
C ARG A 282 -7.62 12.08 11.45
N ILE A 283 -7.21 11.99 10.18
CA ILE A 283 -6.11 11.12 9.76
C ILE A 283 -4.79 11.84 10.04
N PRO A 284 -3.90 11.29 10.89
CA PRO A 284 -2.62 11.91 11.15
C PRO A 284 -1.74 11.87 9.90
N VAL A 285 -1.18 13.03 9.54
CA VAL A 285 -0.23 13.16 8.42
C VAL A 285 1.20 13.05 8.96
N GLU A 286 1.98 12.14 8.36
CA GLU A 286 3.39 11.95 8.66
C GLU A 286 4.20 13.09 8.04
N GLU A 287 4.89 13.90 8.86
CA GLU A 287 5.91 14.86 8.42
C GLU A 287 7.28 14.18 8.38
N ARG A 288 8.06 14.42 7.33
CA ARG A 288 9.37 13.79 7.13
C ARG A 288 10.48 14.83 7.01
N GLY A 289 11.73 14.41 7.15
CA GLY A 289 12.87 15.33 7.15
C GLY A 289 13.03 16.06 5.80
N SER A 290 13.65 17.25 5.84
CA SER A 290 13.98 18.05 4.66
C SER A 290 14.93 17.32 3.70
N ASP A 291 15.73 16.38 4.20
CA ASP A 291 16.65 15.57 3.41
C ASP A 291 15.98 14.86 2.22
N GLU A 292 14.73 14.40 2.33
CA GLU A 292 14.07 13.76 1.18
C GLU A 292 13.85 14.74 0.02
N ILE A 293 13.61 16.02 0.35
CA ILE A 293 13.48 17.09 -0.63
C ILE A 293 14.87 17.53 -1.11
N CYS A 294 15.80 17.78 -0.20
CA CYS A 294 17.07 18.43 -0.52
C CYS A 294 18.13 17.48 -1.09
N ILE A 295 18.03 16.17 -0.81
CA ILE A 295 19.05 15.17 -1.15
C ILE A 295 18.46 14.07 -2.02
N ILE A 296 18.96 13.93 -3.25
CA ILE A 296 18.60 12.81 -4.14
C ILE A 296 19.86 12.00 -4.43
N ARG A 297 19.80 10.69 -4.13
CA ARG A 297 20.92 9.75 -4.31
C ARG A 297 22.24 10.24 -3.69
N GLY A 298 22.15 10.80 -2.48
CA GLY A 298 23.31 11.31 -1.73
C GLY A 298 23.88 12.65 -2.24
N ARG A 299 23.21 13.30 -3.20
CA ARG A 299 23.60 14.62 -3.71
C ARG A 299 22.63 15.69 -3.24
N HIS A 300 23.15 16.76 -2.66
CA HIS A 300 22.37 17.95 -2.32
C HIS A 300 22.01 18.72 -3.59
N LEU A 301 20.73 19.05 -3.75
CA LEU A 301 20.21 19.78 -4.91
C LEU A 301 19.96 21.27 -4.65
N GLY A 302 19.83 21.66 -3.38
CA GLY A 302 19.58 23.05 -2.96
C GLY A 302 20.62 23.57 -1.97
N PRO A 303 20.42 24.80 -1.46
CA PRO A 303 21.25 25.35 -0.38
C PRO A 303 21.28 24.42 0.84
N ARG A 304 22.43 24.37 1.53
CA ARG A 304 22.54 23.65 2.80
C ARG A 304 21.61 24.32 3.83
N ASP A 305 21.03 23.51 4.71
CA ASP A 305 20.20 23.94 5.84
C ASP A 305 18.92 24.70 5.49
N VAL A 306 18.45 24.67 4.23
CA VAL A 306 17.16 25.25 3.87
C VAL A 306 16.03 24.50 4.61
N PRO A 307 15.15 25.21 5.37
CA PRO A 307 14.01 24.58 6.00
C PRO A 307 13.03 24.10 4.92
N ALA A 308 12.44 22.92 5.12
CA ALA A 308 11.47 22.37 4.19
C ALA A 308 10.24 21.82 4.92
N CYS A 309 9.06 22.03 4.34
CA CYS A 309 7.82 21.39 4.73
C CYS A 309 7.65 20.11 3.88
N ASN A 310 7.46 18.97 4.51
CA ASN A 310 7.47 17.68 3.82
C ASN A 310 6.41 16.71 4.39
N PRO A 311 5.12 17.03 4.20
CA PRO A 311 4.06 16.09 4.48
C PRO A 311 4.18 14.90 3.53
N ALA A 312 4.21 13.69 4.06
CA ALA A 312 4.32 12.48 3.26
C ALA A 312 3.00 12.11 2.56
N PHE A 313 1.88 12.67 3.01
CA PHE A 313 0.53 12.36 2.57
C PHE A 313 -0.31 13.64 2.54
N ASP A 314 -1.35 13.66 1.72
CA ASP A 314 -2.44 14.64 1.79
C ASP A 314 -3.79 13.93 1.90
N ILE A 315 -4.84 14.71 2.19
CA ILE A 315 -6.21 14.24 2.31
C ILE A 315 -6.99 14.69 1.07
N THR A 316 -7.53 13.73 0.32
CA THR A 316 -8.47 13.98 -0.77
C THR A 316 -9.90 13.82 -0.25
N PRO A 317 -10.69 14.92 -0.20
CA PRO A 317 -12.09 14.84 0.19
C PRO A 317 -12.89 13.95 -0.76
N ALA A 318 -13.80 13.15 -0.21
CA ALA A 318 -14.58 12.16 -0.98
C ALA A 318 -15.36 12.78 -2.15
N ARG A 319 -15.70 14.07 -2.07
CA ARG A 319 -16.38 14.83 -3.14
C ARG A 319 -15.58 14.95 -4.46
N TYR A 320 -14.29 14.62 -4.47
CA TYR A 320 -13.49 14.58 -5.70
C TYR A 320 -13.41 13.18 -6.32
N LEU A 321 -13.88 12.14 -5.61
CA LEU A 321 -13.77 10.76 -6.06
C LEU A 321 -15.00 10.37 -6.90
N SER A 322 -14.75 9.80 -8.08
CA SER A 322 -15.75 9.12 -8.90
C SER A 322 -16.16 7.77 -8.31
N GLY A 323 -15.25 7.10 -7.59
CA GLY A 323 -15.53 5.85 -6.90
C GLY A 323 -14.30 5.29 -6.17
N ILE A 324 -14.53 4.30 -5.32
CA ILE A 324 -13.50 3.53 -4.61
C ILE A 324 -13.58 2.07 -5.08
N ILE A 325 -12.54 1.59 -5.75
CA ILE A 325 -12.43 0.24 -6.29
C ILE A 325 -11.89 -0.68 -5.18
N THR A 326 -12.67 -1.69 -4.83
CA THR A 326 -12.34 -2.67 -3.79
C THR A 326 -12.46 -4.10 -4.32
N GLU A 327 -12.07 -5.09 -3.53
CA GLU A 327 -12.30 -6.50 -3.83
C GLU A 327 -13.79 -6.89 -3.85
N LYS A 328 -14.68 -6.03 -3.35
CA LYS A 328 -16.14 -6.22 -3.34
C LYS A 328 -16.85 -5.46 -4.46
N GLY A 329 -16.11 -4.84 -5.36
CA GLY A 329 -16.63 -4.02 -6.45
C GLY A 329 -16.30 -2.55 -6.27
N VAL A 330 -16.91 -1.72 -7.12
CA VAL A 330 -16.72 -0.27 -7.12
C VAL A 330 -17.78 0.38 -6.23
N ILE A 331 -17.34 1.00 -5.14
CA ILE A 331 -18.18 1.80 -4.25
C ILE A 331 -18.35 3.18 -4.89
N LEU A 332 -19.59 3.60 -5.11
CA LEU A 332 -19.93 4.90 -5.72
C LEU A 332 -20.46 5.89 -4.67
N PRO A 333 -20.37 7.22 -4.95
CA PRO A 333 -21.05 8.23 -4.15
C PRO A 333 -22.59 8.01 -4.10
N PRO A 334 -23.27 8.40 -3.00
CA PRO A 334 -22.69 8.93 -1.76
C PRO A 334 -21.99 7.81 -0.96
N PHE A 335 -20.75 8.06 -0.53
CA PHE A 335 -19.91 7.04 0.14
C PHE A 335 -20.40 6.68 1.55
N LYS A 336 -20.98 7.66 2.25
CA LYS A 336 -21.56 7.44 3.57
C LYS A 336 -22.72 6.45 3.45
N GLY A 337 -22.57 5.26 4.03
CA GLY A 337 -23.56 4.18 3.98
C GLY A 337 -23.26 3.12 2.92
N THR A 338 -22.77 3.47 1.73
CA THR A 338 -22.34 2.47 0.73
C THR A 338 -21.07 1.75 1.18
N ILE A 339 -20.13 2.47 1.80
CA ILE A 339 -18.96 1.85 2.46
C ILE A 339 -19.43 0.84 3.52
N LYS A 340 -20.39 1.20 4.38
CA LYS A 340 -20.90 0.30 5.42
C LYS A 340 -21.50 -0.99 4.81
N LYS A 341 -22.23 -0.88 3.70
CA LYS A 341 -22.79 -2.05 2.99
C LYS A 341 -21.69 -2.99 2.46
N ALA A 342 -20.59 -2.46 1.95
CA ALA A 342 -19.47 -3.27 1.45
C ALA A 342 -18.85 -4.16 2.55
N PHE A 343 -18.86 -3.72 3.81
CA PHE A 343 -18.47 -4.52 4.98
C PHE A 343 -19.54 -5.54 5.41
N SER A 344 -20.82 -5.27 5.16
CA SER A 344 -21.93 -6.14 5.57
C SER A 344 -22.12 -7.36 4.66
N SER A 345 -21.63 -7.33 3.42
CA SER A 345 -21.65 -8.46 2.48
C SER A 345 -20.71 -9.63 2.88
N GLN A 346 -20.28 -9.70 4.14
CA GLN A 346 -19.50 -10.79 4.74
C GLN A 346 -20.37 -11.92 5.34
N GLN A 347 -21.71 -11.84 5.26
CA GLN A 347 -22.64 -12.76 5.91
C GLN A 347 -23.61 -13.52 4.99
N ALA A 348 -23.31 -13.67 3.69
CA ALA A 348 -24.11 -14.50 2.79
C ALA A 348 -23.31 -15.69 2.28
#